data_AF-A0A5B7VRF1-F1
#
_entry.id   AF-A0A5B7VRF1-F1
#
_cell.length_a   1.000
_cell.length_b   1.000
_cell.length_c   1.000
_cell.angle_alpha   90.00
_cell.angle_beta   90.00
_cell.angle_gamma   90.00
#
_symmetry.space_group_name_H-M   'P 1'
#
loop_
_entity.id
_entity.type
_entity.pdbx_description
1 polymer ?
#
loop_
_entity_poly.entity_id
_entity_poly.type
_entity_poly.pdbx_seq_one_letter_code
_entity_poly.pdbx_strand_id
1 'polypeptide(L)' 'MLRHAHETQLLPAINVKRVYRVMRDHNLLLERRIKQPGVPRRHEGRIAVKTSNTRWCSDGVEFRCEEPQN' A
#
# COMPACT_ATOMS: atom_id res chain seq x y z
N MET A 1 10.54 -4.86 1.00
CA MET A 1 11.67 -5.46 1.72
C MET A 1 12.13 -6.79 1.12
N LEU A 2 11.29 -7.82 1.01
CA LEU A 2 11.71 -9.14 0.49
C LEU A 2 12.34 -9.14 -0.90
N ARG A 3 11.81 -8.35 -1.85
CA ARG A 3 12.40 -8.20 -3.18
C ARG A 3 13.77 -7.53 -3.14
N HIS A 4 13.88 -6.40 -2.44
CA HIS A 4 15.12 -5.63 -2.32
C HIS A 4 16.22 -6.43 -1.60
N ALA A 5 15.87 -7.16 -0.54
CA ALA A 5 16.80 -8.04 0.16
C ALA A 5 17.30 -9.20 -0.73
N HIS A 6 16.44 -9.76 -1.58
CA HIS A 6 16.87 -10.77 -2.56
C HIS A 6 17.81 -10.18 -3.60
N GLU A 7 17.53 -8.96 -4.08
CA GLU A 7 18.40 -8.25 -5.04
C GLU A 7 19.78 -7.95 -4.44
N THR A 8 19.85 -7.51 -3.18
CA THR A 8 21.14 -7.29 -2.49
C THR A 8 21.91 -8.59 -2.22
N GLN A 9 21.20 -9.70 -1.98
CA GLN A 9 21.78 -11.02 -1.75
C GLN A 9 21.98 -11.84 -3.03
N LEU A 10 21.71 -11.28 -4.22
CA LEU A 10 21.79 -11.96 -5.53
C LEU A 10 20.99 -13.27 -5.59
N LEU A 11 19.92 -13.36 -4.81
CA LEU A 11 19.03 -14.51 -4.78
C LEU A 11 18.02 -14.45 -5.93
N PRO A 12 17.54 -15.60 -6.44
CA PRO A 12 16.59 -15.64 -7.53
C PRO A 12 15.29 -14.89 -7.18
N ALA A 13 14.66 -14.31 -8.20
CA ALA A 13 13.44 -13.54 -8.02
C ALA A 13 12.31 -14.38 -7.42
N ILE A 14 11.61 -13.80 -6.44
CA ILE A 14 10.49 -14.46 -5.77
C ILE A 14 9.29 -14.56 -6.71
N ASN A 15 8.74 -15.77 -6.86
CA ASN A 15 7.49 -15.98 -7.58
C ASN A 15 6.30 -15.50 -6.75
N VAL A 16 5.81 -14.30 -7.07
CA VAL A 16 4.69 -13.64 -6.39
C VAL A 16 3.42 -14.50 -6.38
N LYS A 17 3.16 -15.30 -7.43
CA LYS A 17 1.98 -16.19 -7.47
C LYS A 17 2.06 -17.29 -6.41
N ARG A 18 3.27 -17.83 -6.17
CA ARG A 18 3.49 -18.85 -5.14
C ARG A 18 3.29 -18.27 -3.74
N VAL A 19 3.84 -17.08 -3.48
CA VAL A 19 3.65 -16.37 -2.20
C VAL A 19 2.17 -16.12 -1.94
N TYR A 20 1.45 -15.59 -2.94
CA TYR A 20 0.03 -15.31 -2.82
C TYR A 20 -0.80 -16.57 -2.53
N ARG A 21 -0.49 -17.72 -3.16
CA ARG A 21 -1.15 -19.00 -2.85
C ARG A 21 -0.94 -19.42 -1.41
N VAL A 22 0.31 -19.41 -0.93
CA VAL A 22 0.62 -19.75 0.47
C VAL A 22 -0.12 -18.82 1.44
N MET A 23 -0.09 -17.50 1.19
CA MET A 23 -0.82 -16.54 2.02
C MET A 23 -2.33 -16.80 2.03
N ARG A 24 -2.91 -17.16 0.89
CA ARG A 24 -4.32 -17.54 0.79
C ARG A 24 -4.63 -18.77 1.64
N ASP A 25 -3.86 -19.83 1.47
CA ASP A 25 -4.08 -21.13 2.13
C ASP A 25 -3.96 -21.01 3.66
N HIS A 26 -3.16 -20.05 4.14
CA HIS A 26 -2.98 -19.75 5.57
C HIS A 26 -3.80 -18.57 6.09
N ASN A 27 -4.78 -18.04 5.34
CA ASN A 27 -5.61 -16.90 5.75
C ASN A 27 -4.83 -15.64 6.17
N LEU A 28 -3.69 -15.38 5.50
CA LEU A 28 -2.83 -14.20 5.74
C LEU A 28 -3.12 -13.05 4.77
N LEU A 29 -4.16 -13.18 3.92
CA LEU A 29 -4.57 -12.11 3.03
C LEU A 29 -5.43 -11.11 3.79
N LEU A 30 -5.23 -9.82 3.49
CA LEU A 30 -6.12 -8.78 3.98
C LEU A 30 -7.54 -9.01 3.47
N GLU A 31 -8.51 -8.79 4.36
CA GLU A 31 -9.91 -8.87 3.99
C GLU A 31 -10.21 -7.89 2.85
N ARG A 32 -10.98 -8.36 1.87
CA ARG A 32 -11.43 -7.49 0.80
C ARG A 32 -12.37 -6.45 1.40
N ARG A 33 -11.93 -5.20 1.41
CA ARG A 33 -12.78 -4.07 1.79
C ARG A 33 -14.09 -4.11 1.00
N ILE A 34 -15.21 -4.27 1.70
CA ILE A 34 -16.54 -4.18 1.10
C ILE A 34 -16.81 -2.70 0.82
N LYS A 35 -16.98 -2.34 -0.46
CA LYS A 35 -17.49 -1.03 -0.81
C LYS A 35 -18.96 -1.00 -0.39
N GLN A 36 -19.33 -0.12 0.54
CA GLN A 36 -20.73 0.08 0.89
C GLN A 36 -21.51 0.51 -0.37
N PRO A 37 -22.47 -0.29 -0.85
CA PRO A 37 -23.30 0.07 -1.99
C PRO A 37 -24.05 1.36 -1.68
N GLY A 38 -24.10 2.30 -2.63
CA GLY A 38 -24.84 3.56 -2.45
C GLY A 38 -24.15 4.63 -1.61
N VAL A 39 -22.93 4.39 -1.10
CA VAL A 39 -22.11 5.45 -0.48
C VAL A 39 -21.21 6.07 -1.55
N PRO A 40 -21.59 7.20 -2.16
CA PRO A 40 -20.68 7.93 -3.02
C PRO A 40 -19.47 8.34 -2.19
N ARG A 41 -18.27 8.17 -2.75
CA ARG A 41 -17.07 8.82 -2.23
C ARG A 41 -17.16 10.32 -2.57
N ARG A 42 -18.06 11.03 -1.89
CA ARG A 42 -18.19 12.48 -2.01
C ARG A 42 -16.95 13.11 -1.38
N HIS A 43 -16.04 13.56 -2.23
CA HIS A 43 -15.04 14.53 -1.84
C HIS A 43 -15.68 15.91 -2.06
N GLU A 44 -16.40 16.44 -1.08
CA GLU A 44 -16.92 17.83 -1.10
C GLU A 44 -15.83 18.86 -0.77
N GLY A 45 -14.55 18.48 -0.91
CA GLY A 45 -13.44 19.41 -0.74
C GLY A 45 -13.43 20.39 -1.89
N ARG A 46 -13.90 21.63 -1.67
CA ARG A 46 -13.68 22.71 -2.64
C ARG A 46 -12.20 23.09 -2.58
N ILE A 47 -11.50 22.80 -3.66
CA ILE A 47 -10.08 23.12 -3.87
C ILE A 47 -9.97 24.59 -4.28
N ALA A 48 -9.79 25.49 -3.32
CA ALA A 48 -9.43 26.87 -3.64
C ALA A 48 -7.91 27.03 -3.55
N VAL A 49 -7.24 27.07 -4.70
CA VAL A 49 -5.81 27.40 -4.80
C VAL A 49 -5.65 28.84 -5.27
N LYS A 50 -4.74 29.59 -4.64
CA LYS A 50 -4.45 30.99 -5.00
C LYS A 50 -3.77 31.11 -6.38
N THR A 51 -3.04 30.09 -6.81
CA THR A 51 -2.29 30.05 -8.08
C THR A 51 -2.47 28.70 -8.79
N SER A 52 -2.48 28.70 -10.13
CA SER A 52 -2.45 27.47 -10.93
C SER A 52 -1.16 26.69 -10.68
N ASN A 53 -1.20 25.35 -10.80
CA ASN A 53 -0.07 24.43 -10.59
C ASN A 53 0.50 24.33 -9.16
N THR A 54 -0.26 24.72 -8.13
CA THR A 54 0.12 24.32 -6.76
C THR A 54 -0.14 22.82 -6.61
N ARG A 55 0.94 22.02 -6.56
CA ARG A 55 0.83 20.58 -6.33
C ARG A 55 0.17 20.33 -4.98
N TRP A 56 -0.86 19.51 -5.00
CA TRP A 56 -1.48 18.97 -3.81
C TRP A 56 -0.52 17.98 -3.17
N CYS A 57 0.28 18.44 -2.21
CA CYS A 57 0.89 17.55 -1.25
C CYS A 57 -0.24 17.11 -0.32
N SER A 58 -0.81 15.93 -0.55
CA SER A 58 -1.35 15.19 0.59
C SER A 58 -0.18 15.02 1.55
N ASP A 59 -0.27 15.54 2.77
CA ASP A 59 0.67 15.19 3.83
C ASP A 59 0.61 13.66 3.94
N GLY A 60 1.59 13.00 3.33
CA GLY A 60 1.61 11.56 3.21
C GLY A 60 1.65 11.01 4.62
N VAL A 61 0.65 10.24 5.01
CA VAL A 61 0.76 9.44 6.23
C VAL A 61 1.73 8.31 5.94
N GLU A 62 2.97 8.49 6.38
CA GLU A 62 4.00 7.47 6.27
C GLU A 62 3.99 6.63 7.55
N PHE A 63 3.56 5.37 7.45
CA PHE A 63 3.81 4.40 8.51
C PHE A 63 5.25 3.93 8.37
N ARG A 64 6.13 4.41 9.26
CA ARG A 64 7.49 3.88 9.36
C ARG A 64 7.42 2.44 9.89
N CYS A 65 8.13 1.54 9.24
CA CYS A 65 8.31 0.19 9.75
C CYS A 65 9.44 0.26 10.79
N GLU A 66 9.11 0.12 12.07
CA GLU A 66 10.13 -0.07 13.10
C GLU A 66 10.68 -1.49 12.96
N GLU A 67 12.01 -1.62 12.87
CA GLU A 67 12.66 -2.91 13.09
C GLU A 67 12.47 -3.27 14.56
N PRO A 68 11.96 -4.47 14.89
CA PRO A 68 11.99 -4.93 16.26
C PRO A 68 13.45 -4.98 16.71
N GLN A 69 13.76 -4.37 17.86
CA GLN A 69 15.04 -4.52 18.52
C GLN A 69 15.16 -5.94 19.06
N ASN A 70 15.68 -6.86 18.23
CA ASN A 70 16.61 -7.94 18.60
C ASN A 70 17.08 -8.69 17.34
#